data_AF-A0A642V7R1-F1
#
_entry.id   AF-A0A642V7R1-F1
#
_cell.length_a   1.000
_cell.length_b   1.000
_cell.length_c   1.000
_cell.angle_alpha   90.00
_cell.angle_beta   90.00
_cell.angle_gamma   90.00
#
_symmetry.space_group_name_H-M   'P 1'
#
loop_
_entity.id
_entity.type
_entity.pdbx_description
1 polymer ?
#
loop_
_entity_poly.entity_id
_entity_poly.type
_entity_poly.pdbx_seq_one_letter_code
_entity_poly.pdbx_strand_id
1 'polypeptide(L)'
;MFCIDTEHVRPELVSFDDIDYNDPKALRAAQQSMVREQWVRVEALKVLRRALEKCFQTQGANQYENCKDLAGKLEYGRKNGIYV
;
A
#
# COMPACT_ATOMS: atom_id res chain seq x y z
N MET A 1 26.93 0.52 9.94
CA MET A 1 25.90 -0.40 9.39
C MET A 1 25.07 -0.88 10.57
N PHE A 2 23.98 -0.19 10.90
CA PHE A 2 23.12 -0.59 12.01
C PHE A 2 21.83 -1.15 11.44
N CYS A 3 21.66 -2.46 11.52
CA CYS A 3 20.34 -3.07 11.53
C CYS A 3 19.80 -2.79 12.93
N ILE A 4 18.92 -1.79 13.06
CA ILE A 4 18.15 -1.66 14.30
C ILE A 4 17.09 -2.75 14.21
N ASP A 5 17.17 -3.73 15.12
CA ASP A 5 16.06 -4.64 15.39
C ASP A 5 14.93 -3.84 16.04
N THR A 6 14.23 -3.01 15.27
CA THR A 6 12.97 -2.41 15.73
C THR A 6 11.88 -3.46 15.57
N GLU A 7 11.34 -3.92 16.70
CA GLU A 7 10.13 -4.74 16.71
C GLU A 7 9.03 -4.06 15.90
N HIS A 8 8.46 -4.77 14.92
CA HIS A 8 7.39 -4.24 14.09
C HIS A 8 6.09 -4.19 14.90
N VAL A 9 5.70 -2.99 15.33
CA VAL A 9 4.45 -2.78 16.06
C VAL A 9 3.26 -2.83 15.11
N ARG A 10 2.30 -3.73 15.38
CA ARG A 10 1.01 -3.81 14.69
C ARG A 10 -0.11 -3.32 15.62
N PRO A 11 -0.53 -2.04 15.51
CA PRO A 11 -1.59 -1.49 16.35
C PRO A 11 -2.97 -2.02 15.94
N GLU A 12 -3.95 -1.85 16.83
CA GLU A 12 -5.35 -2.18 16.56
C GLU A 12 -5.94 -1.32 15.44
N LEU A 13 -6.85 -1.91 14.66
CA LEU A 13 -7.57 -1.22 13.59
C LEU A 13 -8.85 -0.61 14.17
N VAL A 14 -8.92 0.72 14.20
CA VAL A 14 -10.08 1.48 14.69
C VAL A 14 -10.78 2.14 13.50
N SER A 15 -12.10 1.98 13.40
CA SER A 15 -12.94 2.63 12.38
C SER A 15 -13.55 3.92 12.89
N PHE A 16 -13.94 4.82 11.99
CA PHE A 16 -14.70 6.03 12.34
C PHE A 16 -16.17 5.72 12.71
N ASP A 17 -16.71 4.58 12.24
CA ASP A 17 -18.10 4.20 12.49
C ASP A 17 -18.35 3.73 13.94
N ASP A 18 -17.29 3.31 14.65
CA ASP A 18 -17.37 2.65 15.96
C ASP A 18 -16.87 3.52 17.13
N ILE A 19 -16.66 4.83 16.92
CA ILE A 19 -16.07 5.73 17.94
C ILE A 19 -17.02 6.87 18.37
N ASP A 20 -16.82 7.34 19.61
CA ASP A 20 -17.35 8.63 20.05
C ASP A 20 -16.42 9.76 19.58
N TYR A 21 -16.94 10.66 18.75
CA TYR A 21 -16.21 11.81 18.23
C TYR A 21 -15.81 12.82 19.32
N ASN A 22 -16.43 12.78 20.50
CA ASN A 22 -16.05 13.62 21.63
C ASN A 22 -14.82 13.11 22.39
N ASP A 23 -14.41 11.84 22.20
CA ASP A 23 -13.15 11.33 22.75
C ASP A 23 -11.97 11.62 21.79
N PRO A 24 -11.06 12.56 22.14
CA PRO A 24 -9.94 12.90 21.27
C PRO A 24 -8.97 11.73 21.06
N LYS A 25 -8.91 10.76 21.99
CA LYS A 25 -8.03 9.59 21.85
C LYS A 25 -8.58 8.62 20.81
N ALA A 26 -9.86 8.26 20.90
CA ALA A 26 -10.53 7.41 19.92
C ALA A 26 -10.48 8.03 18.52
N LEU A 27 -10.76 9.34 18.41
CA LEU A 27 -10.70 10.06 17.13
C LEU A 27 -9.30 9.98 16.49
N ARG A 28 -8.24 10.20 17.29
CA ARG A 28 -6.86 10.13 16.79
C ARG A 28 -6.45 8.71 16.42
N ALA A 29 -6.92 7.70 17.15
CA ALA A 29 -6.66 6.30 16.84
C ALA A 29 -7.28 5.90 15.49
N ALA A 30 -8.54 6.29 15.24
CA ALA A 30 -9.23 6.06 13.96
C ALA A 30 -8.53 6.75 12.78
N GLN A 31 -8.12 8.02 12.96
CA GLN A 31 -7.34 8.76 11.96
C GLN A 31 -6.03 8.05 11.62
N GLN A 32 -5.26 7.63 12.63
CA GLN A 32 -4.00 6.94 12.40
C GLN A 32 -4.22 5.57 11.75
N SER A 33 -5.28 4.86 12.11
CA SER A 33 -5.68 3.59 11.50
C SER A 33 -5.92 3.77 9.99
N MET A 34 -6.76 4.72 9.61
CA MET A 34 -7.04 5.04 8.22
C MET A 34 -5.77 5.42 7.43
N VAL A 35 -4.94 6.31 7.99
CA VAL A 35 -3.71 6.75 7.33
C VAL A 35 -2.74 5.58 7.15
N ARG A 36 -2.57 4.70 8.13
CA ARG A 36 -1.70 3.52 7.99
C ARG A 36 -2.17 2.60 6.86
N GLU A 37 -3.48 2.38 6.75
CA GLU A 37 -4.03 1.56 5.67
C GLU A 37 -3.83 2.20 4.29
N GLN A 38 -3.94 3.52 4.19
CA GLN A 38 -3.58 4.26 2.97
C GLN A 38 -2.10 4.08 2.61
N TRP A 39 -1.21 4.09 3.61
CA TRP A 39 0.21 3.86 3.38
C TRP A 39 0.48 2.43 2.90
N VAL A 40 -0.14 1.42 3.50
CA VAL A 40 -0.04 0.02 3.05
C VAL A 40 -0.49 -0.13 1.60
N ARG A 41 -1.60 0.50 1.23
CA ARG A 41 -2.13 0.55 -0.14
C ARG A 41 -1.12 1.15 -1.13
N VAL A 42 -0.53 2.30 -0.77
CA VAL A 42 0.50 2.96 -1.59
C VAL A 42 1.77 2.11 -1.72
N GLU A 43 2.23 1.48 -0.64
CA GLU A 43 3.40 0.61 -0.67
C GLU A 43 3.18 -0.66 -1.51
N ALA A 44 2.00 -1.29 -1.42
CA ALA A 44 1.65 -2.41 -2.27
C ALA A 44 1.76 -2.06 -3.77
N LEU A 45 1.36 -0.84 -4.14
CA LEU A 45 1.46 -0.36 -5.50
C LEU A 45 2.89 -0.04 -5.93
N LYS A 46 3.71 0.51 -5.03
CA LYS A 46 5.15 0.69 -5.26
C LYS A 46 5.84 -0.65 -5.50
N VAL A 47 5.45 -1.71 -4.78
CA VAL A 47 5.95 -3.07 -5.01
C VAL A 47 5.58 -3.56 -6.41
N LEU A 48 4.32 -3.42 -6.81
CA LEU A 48 3.87 -3.80 -8.16
C LEU A 48 4.63 -3.03 -9.25
N ARG A 49 4.81 -1.73 -9.07
CA ARG A 49 5.57 -0.90 -10.01
C ARG A 49 7.02 -1.36 -10.15
N ARG A 50 7.71 -1.61 -9.03
CA ARG A 50 9.08 -2.13 -9.05
C ARG A 50 9.18 -3.50 -9.70
N ALA A 51 8.18 -4.37 -9.49
CA ALA A 51 8.12 -5.67 -10.14
C ALA A 51 7.94 -5.52 -11.67
N LEU A 52 7.09 -4.60 -12.11
CA LEU A 52 6.87 -4.29 -13.52
C LEU A 52 8.14 -3.72 -14.18
N GLU A 53 8.83 -2.79 -13.52
CA GLU A 53 10.12 -2.22 -13.99
C GLU A 53 11.17 -3.32 -14.17
N LYS A 54 11.28 -4.27 -13.22
CA LYS A 54 12.17 -5.43 -13.35
C LYS A 54 11.75 -6.38 -14.47
N CYS A 55 10.46 -6.56 -14.70
CA CYS A 55 9.95 -7.38 -15.80
C CYS A 55 10.36 -6.78 -17.16
N PHE A 56 10.18 -5.46 -17.34
CA PHE A 56 10.62 -4.77 -18.55
C PHE A 56 12.13 -4.89 -18.80
N GLN A 57 12.95 -4.80 -17.74
CA GLN A 57 14.40 -4.92 -17.86
C GLN A 57 14.88 -6.33 -18.23
N THR A 58 14.13 -7.38 -17.85
CA THR A 58 14.57 -8.78 -18.00
C THR A 58 14.02 -9.47 -19.25
N GLN A 59 12.83 -9.10 -19.71
CA GLN A 59 12.11 -9.81 -20.78
C GLN A 59 12.51 -9.38 -22.21
N GLY A 60 13.28 -8.30 -22.38
CA GLY A 60 13.76 -7.85 -23.69
C GLY A 60 12.62 -7.54 -24.67
N ALA A 61 12.65 -8.10 -25.87
CA ALA A 61 11.65 -7.83 -26.92
C ALA A 61 10.23 -8.34 -26.58
N ASN A 62 10.11 -9.38 -25.76
CA ASN A 62 8.82 -10.02 -25.42
C ASN A 62 8.15 -9.40 -24.19
N GLN A 63 8.62 -8.24 -23.76
CA GLN A 63 8.15 -7.57 -22.55
C GLN A 63 6.64 -7.23 -22.58
N TYR A 64 6.06 -7.01 -23.75
CA TYR A 64 4.64 -6.65 -23.89
C TYR A 64 3.69 -7.80 -23.56
N GLU A 65 4.08 -9.04 -23.86
CA GLU A 65 3.28 -10.22 -23.53
C GLU A 65 3.56 -10.66 -22.10
N ASN A 66 4.83 -10.78 -21.74
CA ASN A 66 5.24 -11.35 -20.45
C ASN A 66 4.95 -10.45 -19.25
N CYS A 67 4.90 -9.12 -19.43
CA CYS A 67 4.65 -8.16 -18.35
C CYS A 67 3.21 -7.62 -18.30
N LYS A 68 2.33 -8.08 -19.21
CA LYS A 68 0.95 -7.59 -19.36
C LYS A 68 0.14 -7.72 -18.07
N ASP A 69 0.28 -8.82 -17.35
CA ASP A 69 -0.46 -9.07 -16.13
C ASP A 69 -0.07 -8.11 -15.00
N LEU A 70 1.22 -7.79 -14.88
CA LEU A 70 1.72 -6.82 -13.91
C LEU A 70 1.21 -5.41 -14.24
N ALA A 71 1.21 -5.05 -15.53
CA ALA A 71 0.66 -3.78 -15.99
C ALA A 71 -0.85 -3.67 -15.72
N GLY A 72 -1.61 -4.74 -15.98
CA GLY A 72 -3.04 -4.80 -15.71
C GLY A 72 -3.37 -4.66 -14.22
N LYS A 73 -2.61 -5.34 -13.34
CA LYS A 73 -2.74 -5.21 -11.88
C LYS A 73 -2.46 -3.78 -11.41
N LEU A 74 -1.41 -3.16 -11.95
CA LEU A 74 -1.06 -1.76 -11.64
C LEU A 74 -2.16 -0.79 -12.07
N GLU A 75 -2.73 -1.00 -13.28
CA GLU A 75 -3.82 -0.18 -13.79
C GLU A 75 -5.11 -0.33 -12.97
N TYR A 76 -5.46 -1.56 -12.61
CA TYR A 76 -6.60 -1.83 -11.73
C TYR A 76 -6.43 -1.15 -10.37
N GLY A 77 -5.24 -1.26 -9.75
CA GLY A 77 -4.94 -0.59 -8.50
C GLY A 77 -5.08 0.94 -8.59
N ARG A 78 -4.65 1.53 -9.71
CA ARG A 78 -4.81 2.97 -9.96
C ARG A 78 -6.27 3.41 -10.13
N LYS A 79 -7.08 2.61 -10.83
CA LYS A 79 -8.51 2.93 -11.08
C LYS A 79 -9.38 2.82 -9.82
N ASN A 80 -9.04 1.92 -8.89
CA ASN A 80 -9.83 1.68 -7.67
C ASN A 80 -9.41 2.56 -6.49
N GLY A 81 -8.74 3.70 -6.74
CA GLY A 81 -8.55 4.72 -5.70
C GLY A 81 -7.63 4.30 -4.55
N ILE A 82 -6.64 3.43 -4.80
CA ILE A 82 -5.55 3.11 -3.85
C ILE A 82 -4.72 4.37 -3.47
N TYR A 83 -4.99 5.52 -4.13
CA TYR A 83 -4.30 6.80 -4.00
C TYR A 83 -5.07 7.92 -3.26
N VAL A 84 -6.21 7.64 -2.62
CA VAL A 84 -6.88 8.63 -1.75
C VAL A 84 -6.25 8.62 -0.36
#